data_AF-A0A532T5E1-F1
#
_entry.id   AF-A0A532T5E1-F1
#
_cell.length_a   1.000
_cell.length_b   1.000
_cell.length_c   1.000
_cell.angle_alpha   90.00
_cell.angle_beta   90.00
_cell.angle_gamma   90.00
#
_symmetry.space_group_name_H-M   'P 1'
#
loop_
_entity.id
_entity.type
_entity.pdbx_description
1 polymer ?
#
loop_
_entity_poly.entity_id
_entity_poly.type
_entity_poly.pdbx_seq_one_letter_code
_entity_poly.pdbx_strand_id
1 'polypeptide(L)'
;MVKKENVEDVKNLSPEERIRRLKSIEEKNKQEIEQAQKLIKESEEEIKIEEKIQQVEIPDNKEVNVTNLFQQEESLEETVEREKPQISEEELKQQQDYLRELPTNQLEQKAEYIQQRVEETGYVSNEQRNEITNMYQELKQREDGLKQGSYRSSSQNIEEQISMTKKILGDMYKR
;
A
#
# COMPACT_ATOMS: atom_id res chain seq x y z
N MET A 1 10.99 34.85 -48.89
CA MET A 1 12.30 35.52 -48.88
C MET A 1 12.13 36.91 -48.28
N VAL A 2 12.61 37.12 -47.06
CA VAL A 2 12.59 38.46 -46.43
C VAL A 2 13.77 39.24 -47.00
N LYS A 3 13.52 40.36 -47.69
CA LYS A 3 14.59 41.24 -48.19
C LYS A 3 15.28 41.86 -46.98
N LYS A 4 16.58 41.61 -46.80
CA LYS A 4 17.39 42.31 -45.79
C LYS A 4 17.49 43.78 -46.20
N GLU A 5 17.10 44.67 -45.30
CA GLU A 5 17.18 46.12 -45.51
C GLU A 5 18.66 46.52 -45.52
N ASN A 6 19.15 47.05 -46.64
CA ASN A 6 20.56 47.40 -46.78
C ASN A 6 20.75 48.91 -46.61
N VAL A 7 21.92 49.32 -46.11
CA VAL A 7 22.35 50.72 -45.97
C VAL A 7 22.41 51.43 -47.34
N GLU A 8 22.45 50.67 -48.43
CA GLU A 8 22.43 51.23 -49.78
C GLU A 8 21.04 51.75 -50.20
N ASP A 9 19.96 51.16 -49.67
CA ASP A 9 18.58 51.50 -50.03
C ASP A 9 18.16 52.88 -49.48
N VAL A 10 18.87 53.38 -48.46
CA VAL A 10 18.58 54.67 -47.81
C VAL A 10 19.28 55.88 -48.46
N LYS A 11 20.14 55.65 -49.47
CA LYS A 11 20.87 56.72 -50.16
C LYS A 11 19.94 57.69 -50.90
N ASN A 12 18.84 57.18 -51.47
CA ASN A 12 17.89 57.96 -52.27
C ASN A 12 16.76 58.63 -51.46
N LEU A 13 16.71 58.44 -50.13
CA LEU A 13 15.69 59.04 -49.27
C LEU A 13 16.02 60.48 -48.88
N SER A 14 15.00 61.22 -48.42
CA SER A 14 15.21 62.52 -47.79
C SER A 14 16.09 62.39 -46.53
N PRO A 15 16.83 63.44 -46.12
CA PRO A 15 17.71 63.36 -44.96
C PRO A 15 17.02 62.90 -43.66
N GLU A 16 15.80 63.35 -43.41
CA GLU A 16 15.02 62.98 -42.23
C GLU A 16 14.63 61.49 -42.24
N GLU A 17 14.13 61.01 -43.38
CA GLU A 17 13.77 59.60 -43.57
C GLU A 17 14.99 58.68 -43.52
N ARG A 18 16.12 59.14 -44.08
CA ARG A 18 17.40 58.41 -44.02
C ARG A 18 17.84 58.20 -42.58
N ILE A 19 17.79 59.23 -41.73
CA ILE A 19 18.15 59.13 -40.31
C ILE A 19 17.22 58.16 -39.59
N ARG A 20 15.90 58.28 -39.80
CA ARG A 20 14.91 57.39 -39.19
C ARG A 20 15.16 55.94 -39.58
N ARG A 21 15.48 55.68 -40.84
CA ARG A 21 15.71 54.35 -41.36
C ARG A 21 17.02 53.75 -40.89
N LEU A 22 18.10 54.55 -40.84
CA LEU A 22 19.39 54.12 -40.28
C LEU A 22 19.27 53.73 -38.81
N LYS A 23 18.52 54.50 -37.99
CA LYS A 23 18.25 54.11 -36.59
C LYS A 23 17.50 52.79 -36.47
N SER A 24 16.54 52.53 -37.36
CA SER A 24 15.82 51.26 -37.39
C SER A 24 16.72 50.08 -37.81
N ILE A 25 17.65 50.30 -38.74
CA ILE A 25 18.64 49.29 -39.15
C ILE A 25 19.63 49.03 -38.00
N GLU A 26 20.10 50.07 -37.34
CA GLU A 26 20.98 49.98 -36.17
C GLU A 26 20.35 49.17 -35.04
N GLU A 27 19.09 49.44 -34.71
CA GLU A 27 18.37 48.69 -33.66
C GLU A 27 18.18 47.21 -34.03
N LYS A 28 17.81 46.91 -35.28
CA LYS A 28 17.71 45.52 -35.77
C LYS A 28 19.06 44.81 -35.71
N ASN A 29 20.12 45.46 -36.17
CA ASN A 29 21.47 44.91 -36.13
C ASN A 29 21.90 44.63 -34.68
N LYS A 30 21.57 45.52 -33.74
CA LYS A 30 21.83 45.30 -32.31
C LYS A 30 21.13 44.06 -31.77
N GLN A 31 19.86 43.86 -32.13
CA GLN A 31 19.10 42.65 -31.75
C GLN A 31 19.68 41.38 -32.38
N GLU A 32 20.07 41.43 -33.66
CA GLU A 32 20.72 40.30 -34.33
C GLU A 32 22.07 39.94 -33.67
N ILE A 33 22.86 40.95 -33.28
CA ILE A 33 24.12 40.75 -32.55
C ILE A 33 23.87 40.12 -31.17
N GLU A 34 22.87 40.61 -30.43
CA GLU A 34 22.51 40.05 -29.11
C GLU A 34 22.06 38.59 -29.22
N GLN A 35 21.23 38.27 -30.21
CA GLN A 35 20.81 36.89 -30.49
C GLN A 35 21.99 35.99 -30.87
N ALA A 36 22.89 36.48 -31.73
CA ALA A 36 24.10 35.74 -32.10
C ALA A 36 25.00 35.48 -30.87
N GLN A 37 25.18 36.47 -30.00
CA GLN A 37 25.94 36.31 -28.76
C GLN A 37 25.32 35.30 -27.81
N LYS A 38 23.97 35.27 -27.70
CA LYS A 38 23.26 34.27 -26.90
C LYS A 38 23.51 32.85 -27.43
N LEU A 39 23.38 32.66 -28.75
CA LEU A 39 23.62 31.37 -29.39
C LEU A 39 25.07 30.89 -29.24
N ILE A 40 26.04 31.80 -29.35
CA ILE A 40 27.46 31.48 -29.11
C ILE A 40 27.64 30.99 -27.68
N LYS A 41 27.08 31.71 -26.69
CA LYS A 41 27.19 31.32 -25.28
C LYS A 41 26.56 29.96 -24.99
N GLU A 42 25.36 29.71 -25.54
CA GLU A 42 24.70 28.40 -25.41
C GLU A 42 25.56 27.28 -26.02
N SER A 43 26.14 27.50 -27.20
CA SER A 43 27.03 26.54 -27.85
C SER A 43 28.31 26.27 -27.05
N GLU A 44 28.91 27.30 -26.42
CA GLU A 44 30.07 27.13 -25.54
C GLU A 44 29.74 26.32 -24.28
N GLU A 45 28.52 26.45 -23.75
CA GLU A 45 28.06 25.66 -22.60
C GLU A 45 27.82 24.19 -22.99
N GLU A 46 27.22 23.94 -24.16
CA GLU A 46 27.04 22.59 -24.70
C GLU A 46 28.38 21.87 -24.92
N ILE A 47 29.36 22.53 -25.54
CA ILE A 47 30.71 21.97 -25.74
C ILE A 47 31.34 21.58 -24.40
N LYS A 48 31.23 22.44 -23.37
CA LYS A 48 31.76 22.13 -22.03
C LYS A 48 31.09 20.92 -21.38
N ILE A 49 29.80 20.71 -21.61
CA ILE A 49 29.07 19.54 -21.11
C ILE A 49 29.55 18.29 -21.84
N GLU A 50 29.68 18.36 -23.16
CA GLU A 50 30.14 17.24 -23.97
C GLU A 50 31.57 16.81 -23.59
N GLU A 51 32.48 17.76 -23.41
CA GLU A 51 33.85 17.50 -22.95
C GLU A 51 33.86 16.82 -21.56
N LYS A 52 32.98 17.26 -20.64
CA LYS A 52 32.84 16.61 -19.32
C LYS A 52 32.33 15.18 -19.44
N ILE A 53 31.35 14.92 -20.30
CA ILE A 53 30.81 13.58 -20.53
C ILE A 53 31.89 12.66 -21.11
N GLN A 54 32.69 13.14 -22.06
CA GLN A 54 33.79 12.36 -22.63
C GLN A 54 34.89 12.03 -21.62
N GLN A 55 35.08 12.88 -20.59
CA GLN A 55 36.01 12.63 -19.49
C GLN A 55 35.47 11.67 -18.42
N VAL A 56 34.17 11.35 -18.42
CA VAL A 56 33.65 10.33 -17.52
C VAL A 56 34.16 8.98 -17.99
N GLU A 57 35.12 8.43 -17.26
CA GLU A 57 35.53 7.04 -17.41
C GLU A 57 34.31 6.17 -17.21
N ILE A 58 33.86 5.52 -18.29
CA ILE A 58 32.82 4.50 -18.20
C ILE A 58 33.42 3.38 -17.35
N PRO A 59 32.85 3.07 -16.18
CA PRO A 59 33.38 1.99 -15.35
C PRO A 59 33.39 0.71 -16.18
N ASP A 60 34.55 0.04 -16.20
CA ASP A 60 34.67 -1.25 -16.88
C ASP A 60 33.55 -2.17 -16.39
N ASN A 61 32.75 -2.65 -17.32
CA ASN A 61 31.74 -3.66 -17.05
C ASN A 61 32.47 -4.92 -16.58
N LYS A 62 32.68 -5.06 -15.27
CA LYS A 62 33.04 -6.34 -14.68
C LYS A 62 31.93 -7.30 -15.05
N GLU A 63 32.28 -8.39 -15.74
CA GLU A 63 31.34 -9.49 -15.96
C GLU A 63 30.86 -9.98 -14.59
N VAL A 64 29.66 -9.54 -14.21
CA VAL A 64 29.01 -10.04 -13.00
C VAL A 64 28.64 -11.47 -13.31
N ASN A 65 29.30 -12.41 -12.65
CA ASN A 65 28.96 -13.82 -12.75
C ASN A 65 27.60 -14.03 -12.10
N VAL A 66 26.54 -13.91 -12.90
CA VAL A 66 25.15 -14.13 -12.50
C VAL A 66 24.96 -15.49 -11.84
N THR A 67 25.73 -16.50 -12.24
CA THR A 67 25.69 -17.84 -11.64
C THR A 67 26.04 -17.81 -10.15
N ASN A 68 26.95 -16.94 -9.72
CA ASN A 68 27.34 -16.82 -8.31
C ASN A 68 26.28 -16.06 -7.50
N LEU A 69 25.45 -15.22 -8.13
CA LEU A 69 24.35 -14.52 -7.44
C LEU A 69 23.22 -15.47 -7.03
N PHE A 70 23.03 -16.56 -7.77
CA PHE A 70 21.96 -17.54 -7.52
C PHE A 70 22.46 -18.83 -6.83
N GLN A 71 23.75 -18.92 -6.48
CA GLN A 71 24.32 -20.09 -5.77
C GLN A 71 24.03 -20.09 -4.26
N GLN A 72 23.56 -18.97 -3.71
CA GLN A 72 23.31 -18.78 -2.27
C GLN A 72 21.83 -18.44 -1.97
N GLU A 73 20.90 -18.86 -2.83
CA GLU A 73 19.49 -18.78 -2.46
C GLU A 73 19.18 -19.94 -1.49
N GLU A 74 19.04 -19.60 -0.21
CA GLU A 74 18.31 -20.44 0.74
C GLU A 74 16.94 -20.75 0.12
N SER A 75 16.48 -21.99 0.29
CA SER A 75 15.17 -22.37 -0.24
C SER A 75 14.08 -21.45 0.34
N LEU A 76 13.02 -21.23 -0.44
CA LEU A 76 11.87 -20.46 0.04
C LEU A 76 11.30 -21.08 1.32
N GLU A 77 11.35 -22.41 1.41
CA GLU A 77 10.96 -23.20 2.56
C GLU A 77 11.80 -22.86 3.80
N GLU A 78 13.13 -22.76 3.65
CA GLU A 78 14.06 -22.40 4.74
C GLU A 78 13.89 -20.95 5.19
N THR A 79 13.64 -20.03 4.25
CA THR A 79 13.35 -18.63 4.57
C THR A 79 12.04 -18.51 5.35
N VAL A 80 11.00 -19.23 4.93
CA VAL A 80 9.69 -19.24 5.62
C VAL A 80 9.81 -19.84 7.01
N GLU A 81 10.59 -20.90 7.21
CA GLU A 81 10.82 -21.47 8.54
C GLU A 81 11.58 -20.52 9.47
N ARG A 82 12.60 -19.83 8.95
CA ARG A 82 13.38 -18.84 9.73
C ARG A 82 12.54 -17.61 10.11
N GLU A 83 11.73 -17.12 9.18
CA GLU A 83 10.93 -15.91 9.37
C GLU A 83 9.57 -16.17 10.01
N LYS A 84 9.22 -17.44 10.26
CA LYS A 84 7.96 -17.78 10.93
C LYS A 84 7.95 -17.08 12.30
N PRO A 85 6.97 -16.19 12.55
CA PRO A 85 6.91 -15.47 13.81
C PRO A 85 6.82 -16.48 14.95
N GLN A 86 7.71 -16.36 15.93
CA GLN A 86 7.64 -17.11 17.18
C GLN A 86 6.56 -16.48 18.06
N ILE A 87 5.31 -16.73 17.69
CA ILE A 87 4.15 -16.25 18.45
C ILE A 87 4.12 -17.02 19.77
N SER A 88 4.16 -16.32 20.89
CA SER A 88 3.98 -16.93 22.19
C SER A 88 2.57 -17.52 22.33
N GLU A 89 2.41 -18.53 23.19
CA GLU A 89 1.11 -19.15 23.46
C GLU A 89 0.07 -18.12 23.95
N GLU A 90 0.54 -17.07 24.62
CA GLU A 90 -0.29 -15.96 25.10
C GLU A 90 -0.72 -15.00 23.97
N GLU A 91 0.18 -14.63 23.05
CA GLU A 91 -0.16 -13.80 21.88
C GLU A 91 -1.12 -14.52 20.92
N LEU A 92 -0.92 -15.83 20.73
CA LEU A 92 -1.83 -16.66 19.92
C LEU A 92 -3.23 -16.65 20.52
N LYS A 93 -3.32 -16.76 21.85
CA LYS A 93 -4.59 -16.69 22.58
C LYS A 93 -5.27 -15.32 22.41
N GLN A 94 -4.52 -14.22 22.54
CA GLN A 94 -5.04 -12.87 22.35
C GLN A 94 -5.54 -12.63 20.92
N GLN A 95 -4.82 -13.10 19.91
CA GLN A 95 -5.24 -12.97 18.51
C GLN A 95 -6.50 -13.78 18.22
N GLN A 96 -6.60 -14.98 18.79
CA GLN A 96 -7.80 -15.80 18.71
C GLN A 96 -9.00 -15.18 19.43
N ASP A 97 -8.77 -14.52 20.56
CA ASP A 97 -9.81 -13.82 21.31
C ASP A 97 -10.25 -12.53 20.59
N TYR A 98 -9.34 -11.83 19.91
CA TYR A 98 -9.64 -10.63 19.10
C TYR A 98 -10.53 -10.92 17.89
N LEU A 99 -10.37 -12.08 17.26
CA LEU A 99 -11.15 -12.48 16.07
C LEU A 99 -12.56 -13.01 16.40
N ARG A 100 -12.94 -13.08 17.68
CA ARG A 100 -14.25 -13.61 18.11
C ARG A 100 -15.20 -12.49 18.52
N GLU A 101 -16.46 -12.61 18.14
CA GLU A 101 -17.49 -11.63 18.50
C GLU A 101 -17.82 -11.64 20.01
N LEU A 102 -17.66 -12.78 20.71
CA LEU A 102 -17.91 -12.92 22.15
C LEU A 102 -16.92 -13.90 22.80
N PRO A 103 -16.23 -13.61 23.92
CA PRO A 103 -15.47 -14.64 24.63
C PRO A 103 -16.37 -15.79 25.16
N THR A 104 -15.83 -17.02 25.29
CA THR A 104 -16.63 -18.25 25.56
C THR A 104 -17.46 -18.17 26.85
N ASN A 105 -16.92 -17.55 27.89
CA ASN A 105 -17.63 -17.29 29.15
C ASN A 105 -18.87 -16.41 28.96
N GLN A 106 -18.90 -15.51 27.96
CA GLN A 106 -20.06 -14.67 27.69
C GLN A 106 -21.20 -15.44 27.01
N LEU A 107 -20.88 -16.49 26.23
CA LEU A 107 -21.91 -17.34 25.63
C LEU A 107 -22.68 -18.12 26.69
N GLU A 108 -21.96 -18.64 27.68
CA GLU A 108 -22.54 -19.35 28.83
C GLU A 108 -23.45 -18.43 29.65
N GLN A 109 -22.94 -17.27 30.08
CA GLN A 109 -23.71 -16.26 30.82
C GLN A 109 -24.95 -15.79 30.05
N LYS A 110 -24.82 -15.60 28.73
CA LYS A 110 -25.95 -15.22 27.87
C LYS A 110 -26.99 -16.32 27.78
N ALA A 111 -26.57 -17.58 27.65
CA ALA A 111 -27.48 -18.72 27.62
C ALA A 111 -28.25 -18.86 28.94
N GLU A 112 -27.57 -18.72 30.09
CA GLU A 112 -28.19 -18.72 31.42
C GLU A 112 -29.22 -17.59 31.57
N TYR A 113 -28.87 -16.38 31.13
CA TYR A 113 -29.78 -15.23 31.16
C TYR A 113 -31.06 -15.48 30.34
N ILE A 114 -30.92 -16.03 29.13
CA ILE A 114 -32.09 -16.38 28.30
C ILE A 114 -32.91 -17.47 28.99
N GLN A 115 -32.27 -18.51 29.52
CA GLN A 115 -32.95 -19.59 30.23
C GLN A 115 -33.78 -19.04 31.40
N GLN A 116 -33.18 -18.21 32.25
CA GLN A 116 -33.87 -17.60 33.39
C GLN A 116 -35.11 -16.82 32.92
N ARG A 117 -34.99 -16.02 31.86
CA ARG A 117 -36.13 -15.29 31.30
C ARG A 117 -37.22 -16.21 30.76
N VAL A 118 -36.84 -17.31 30.11
CA VAL A 118 -37.79 -18.31 29.61
C VAL A 118 -38.49 -19.05 30.77
N GLU A 119 -37.80 -19.27 31.89
CA GLU A 119 -38.39 -19.82 33.11
C GLU A 119 -39.38 -18.84 33.77
N GLU A 120 -39.09 -17.54 33.71
CA GLU A 120 -39.97 -16.48 34.21
C GLU A 120 -41.21 -16.27 33.32
N THR A 121 -41.05 -16.28 31.99
CA THR A 121 -42.14 -16.01 31.04
C THR A 121 -42.93 -17.26 30.65
N GLY A 122 -42.30 -18.43 30.73
CA GLY A 122 -42.84 -19.70 30.25
C GLY A 122 -42.78 -19.89 28.73
N TYR A 123 -42.17 -18.97 27.96
CA TYR A 123 -42.04 -19.09 26.51
C TYR A 123 -40.79 -18.39 25.97
N VAL A 124 -40.28 -18.86 24.84
CA VAL A 124 -39.15 -18.26 24.12
C VAL A 124 -39.65 -17.18 23.16
N SER A 125 -39.24 -15.93 23.35
CA SER A 125 -39.57 -14.83 22.45
C SER A 125 -38.85 -14.95 21.10
N ASN A 126 -39.31 -14.24 20.07
CA ASN A 126 -38.64 -14.23 18.76
C ASN A 126 -37.21 -13.68 18.83
N GLU A 127 -36.99 -12.67 19.67
CA GLU A 127 -35.66 -12.11 19.91
C GLU A 127 -34.74 -13.17 20.52
N GLN A 128 -35.20 -13.83 21.60
CA GLN A 128 -34.45 -14.92 22.25
C GLN A 128 -34.17 -16.07 21.28
N ARG A 129 -35.11 -16.41 20.39
CA ARG A 129 -34.91 -17.44 19.37
C ARG A 129 -33.79 -17.09 18.38
N ASN A 130 -33.72 -15.84 17.95
CA ASN A 130 -32.64 -15.36 17.09
C ASN A 130 -31.30 -15.42 17.82
N GLU A 131 -31.28 -14.98 19.09
CA GLU A 131 -30.06 -15.05 19.92
C GLU A 131 -29.58 -16.48 20.13
N ILE A 132 -30.48 -17.40 20.47
CA ILE A 132 -30.19 -18.84 20.60
C ILE A 132 -29.60 -19.38 19.29
N THR A 133 -30.17 -19.02 18.15
CA THR A 133 -29.69 -19.46 16.82
C THR A 133 -28.26 -18.97 16.56
N ASN A 134 -27.97 -17.70 16.83
CA ASN A 134 -26.63 -17.13 16.67
C ASN A 134 -25.64 -17.82 17.60
N MET A 135 -26.01 -18.06 18.86
CA MET A 135 -25.16 -18.79 19.81
C MET A 135 -24.88 -20.23 19.35
N TYR A 136 -25.86 -20.92 18.75
CA TYR A 136 -25.64 -22.26 18.19
C TYR A 136 -24.63 -22.27 17.04
N GLN A 137 -24.71 -21.29 16.14
CA GLN A 137 -23.75 -21.16 15.04
C GLN A 137 -22.34 -20.93 15.57
N GLU A 138 -22.21 -20.03 16.54
CA GLU A 138 -20.92 -19.71 17.19
C GLU A 138 -20.33 -20.93 17.91
N LEU A 139 -21.13 -21.65 18.70
CA LEU A 139 -20.70 -22.87 19.39
C LEU A 139 -20.25 -23.96 18.41
N LYS A 140 -20.93 -24.08 17.26
CA LYS A 140 -20.54 -25.04 16.21
C LYS A 140 -19.19 -24.68 15.60
N GLN A 141 -18.98 -23.41 15.26
CA GLN A 141 -17.69 -22.96 14.72
C GLN A 141 -16.53 -23.23 15.70
N ARG A 142 -16.76 -23.02 16.99
CA ARG A 142 -15.75 -23.31 18.03
C ARG A 142 -15.47 -24.79 18.19
N GLU A 143 -16.51 -25.62 18.15
CA GLU A 143 -16.36 -27.07 18.19
C GLU A 143 -15.57 -27.59 16.98
N ASP A 144 -15.87 -27.08 15.78
CA ASP A 144 -15.15 -27.44 14.57
C ASP A 144 -13.68 -26.99 14.64
N GLY A 145 -13.41 -25.79 15.18
CA GLY A 145 -12.06 -25.33 15.41
C GLY A 145 -11.29 -26.13 16.48
N LEU A 146 -11.98 -26.62 17.53
CA LEU A 146 -11.40 -27.54 18.52
C LEU A 146 -10.97 -28.85 17.84
N LYS A 147 -11.85 -29.43 17.01
CA LYS A 147 -11.58 -30.67 16.25
C LYS A 147 -10.40 -30.52 15.28
N GLN A 148 -10.25 -29.33 14.69
CA GLN A 148 -9.13 -29.01 13.79
C GLN A 148 -7.82 -28.73 14.53
N GLY A 149 -7.83 -28.73 15.87
CA GLY A 149 -6.64 -28.48 16.68
C GLY A 149 -6.24 -27.01 16.72
N SER A 150 -7.15 -26.09 16.40
CA SER A 150 -6.93 -24.65 16.49
C SER A 150 -6.82 -24.14 17.94
N TYR A 151 -7.20 -24.97 18.91
CA TYR A 151 -7.21 -24.64 20.34
C TYR A 151 -6.31 -25.63 21.09
N ARG A 152 -4.99 -25.38 21.16
CA ARG A 152 -4.04 -26.34 21.75
C ARG A 152 -3.85 -26.20 23.26
N SER A 153 -4.17 -25.05 23.84
CA SER A 153 -3.67 -24.65 25.17
C SER A 153 -4.76 -24.45 26.23
N SER A 154 -6.03 -24.40 25.80
CA SER A 154 -7.20 -24.13 26.67
C SER A 154 -8.40 -25.00 26.30
N SER A 155 -8.16 -26.11 25.61
CA SER A 155 -9.20 -26.99 25.06
C SER A 155 -10.16 -27.54 26.11
N GLN A 156 -9.67 -27.97 27.27
CA GLN A 156 -10.52 -28.58 28.31
C GLN A 156 -11.60 -27.63 28.84
N ASN A 157 -11.23 -26.41 29.21
CA ASN A 157 -12.20 -25.43 29.71
C ASN A 157 -13.20 -25.00 28.63
N ILE A 158 -12.73 -24.83 27.38
CA ILE A 158 -13.59 -24.40 26.27
C ILE A 158 -14.57 -25.52 25.88
N GLU A 159 -14.11 -26.76 25.84
CA GLU A 159 -14.95 -27.93 25.56
C GLU A 159 -16.05 -28.10 26.60
N GLU A 160 -15.70 -27.93 27.89
CA GLU A 160 -16.67 -27.97 28.99
C GLU A 160 -17.71 -26.85 28.84
N GLN A 161 -17.28 -25.60 28.63
CA GLN A 161 -18.19 -24.46 28.43
C GLN A 161 -19.11 -24.64 27.21
N ILE A 162 -18.58 -25.15 26.09
CA ILE A 162 -19.38 -25.45 24.90
C ILE A 162 -20.44 -26.52 25.22
N SER A 163 -20.06 -27.56 25.95
CA SER A 163 -20.95 -28.64 26.36
C SER A 163 -22.07 -28.13 27.27
N MET A 164 -21.74 -27.35 28.31
CA MET A 164 -22.71 -26.75 29.22
C MET A 164 -23.67 -25.81 28.49
N THR A 165 -23.13 -24.90 27.66
CA THR A 165 -23.96 -23.95 26.90
C THR A 165 -24.91 -24.69 25.96
N LYS A 166 -24.44 -25.71 25.22
CA LYS A 166 -25.31 -26.52 24.36
C LYS A 166 -26.43 -27.22 25.11
N LYS A 167 -26.16 -27.69 26.34
CA LYS A 167 -27.16 -28.32 27.19
C LYS A 167 -28.26 -27.33 27.55
N ILE A 168 -27.88 -26.13 28.02
CA ILE A 168 -28.82 -25.04 28.34
C ILE A 168 -29.68 -24.70 27.13
N LEU A 169 -29.05 -24.45 25.98
CA LEU A 169 -29.79 -24.12 24.75
C LEU A 169 -30.70 -25.27 24.28
N GLY A 170 -30.25 -26.52 24.42
CA GLY A 170 -31.00 -27.70 24.01
C GLY A 170 -32.25 -27.94 24.87
N ASP A 171 -32.18 -27.62 26.16
CA ASP A 171 -33.35 -27.74 27.05
C ASP A 171 -34.40 -26.66 26.77
N MET A 172 -34.00 -25.50 26.24
CA MET A 172 -34.95 -24.48 25.75
C MET A 172 -35.69 -24.90 24.48
N TYR A 173 -35.07 -25.70 23.60
CA TYR A 173 -35.71 -26.18 22.37
C TYR A 173 -36.76 -27.29 22.59
N LYS A 174 -36.70 -27.98 23.74
CA LYS A 174 -37.61 -29.08 24.08
C LYS A 174 -38.91 -28.61 24.73
N ARG A 175 -38.99 -27.34 25.14
CA ARG A 175 -40.17 -26.72 25.76
C ARG A 175 -41.05 -26.09 24.68
#